data_AF-A0A7J9CQS4-F1
#
_entry.id   AF-A0A7J9CQS4-F1
#
_cell.length_a   1.000
_cell.length_b   1.000
_cell.length_c   1.000
_cell.angle_alpha   90.00
_cell.angle_beta   90.00
_cell.angle_gamma   90.00
#
_symmetry.space_group_name_H-M   'P 1'
#
loop_
_entity.id
_entity.type
_entity.pdbx_description
1 polymer ?
#
loop_
_entity_poly.entity_id
_entity_poly.type
_entity_poly.pdbx_seq_one_letter_code
_entity_poly.pdbx_strand_id
1 'polypeptide(L)'
;MFISPTHSSLANGKVNILPPTNTSDKVTLALYYETLCPYCADFITNDLVKVFLSDLYTIVNLKLVPWGNADILGDEPHCQHGEDECYLNTIQSCVIYYWPDVKKHFDFIRCTEQQSSKKPLVKNRAAMWKQCSEKLGMSAHRINKCYTSGYGLKLLLQYANETAKLKPPHEYVPWVVVDNQPLKDDFENFVKYVCEAYKGDHKPEACKTQAASVSSTHDKMANRIHPGCYANNNVTKAQSHIKPKKVHLSLYYESLCPYCRSFIVSQLVKVFNTDLLNIINLRLVPWGNAQYVKPNKTIICQHGEDECYLNTIHACAISIWPDPAFPSRIISTLTVWKQCGKPALPDPVWIRNSSRTAMTVDMEERQASST
;
A
#
# COMPACT_ATOMS: atom_id res chain seq x y z
N MET A 1 -30.77 68.07 0.91
CA MET A 1 -29.75 68.98 0.36
C MET A 1 -29.11 68.29 -0.83
N PHE A 2 -29.08 69.00 -1.95
CA PHE A 2 -28.49 68.67 -3.26
C PHE A 2 -27.03 68.18 -3.10
N ILE A 3 -26.43 67.38 -3.99
CA ILE A 3 -26.03 67.72 -5.37
C ILE A 3 -25.60 66.40 -6.09
N SER A 4 -26.02 66.21 -7.34
CA SER A 4 -25.16 65.66 -8.42
C SER A 4 -24.70 66.85 -9.27
N PRO A 5 -23.49 66.88 -9.87
CA PRO A 5 -23.22 66.22 -11.17
C PRO A 5 -21.74 65.75 -11.29
N THR A 6 -21.15 65.20 -12.36
CA THR A 6 -21.32 65.22 -13.83
C THR A 6 -20.65 64.00 -14.47
N HIS A 7 -21.13 63.63 -15.65
CA HIS A 7 -20.47 62.80 -16.67
C HIS A 7 -19.07 63.30 -17.07
N SER A 8 -18.17 62.39 -17.44
CA SER A 8 -17.28 62.57 -18.60
C SER A 8 -16.85 61.24 -19.22
N SER A 9 -16.96 61.25 -20.55
CA SER A 9 -16.83 60.23 -21.59
C SER A 9 -15.68 59.22 -21.52
N LEU A 10 -16.04 57.98 -21.90
CA LEU A 10 -15.31 56.98 -22.67
C LEU A 10 -13.98 57.44 -23.32
N ALA A 11 -12.91 56.71 -23.00
CA ALA A 11 -11.84 56.41 -23.94
C ALA A 11 -11.74 54.88 -24.11
N ASN A 12 -11.94 54.43 -25.34
CA ASN A 12 -11.81 53.06 -25.81
C ASN A 12 -10.41 52.51 -25.52
N GLY A 13 -10.24 51.77 -24.42
CA GLY A 13 -9.16 50.83 -24.26
C GLY A 13 -9.68 49.43 -24.55
N LYS A 14 -9.31 48.84 -25.70
CA LYS A 14 -9.41 47.39 -25.90
C LYS A 14 -8.53 46.74 -24.84
N VAL A 15 -9.14 46.36 -23.72
CA VAL A 15 -8.52 45.41 -22.79
C VAL A 15 -8.54 44.09 -23.54
N ASN A 16 -7.37 43.69 -24.05
CA ASN A 16 -7.13 42.31 -24.44
C ASN A 16 -7.26 41.48 -23.17
N ILE A 17 -8.47 40.99 -22.91
CA ILE A 17 -8.71 39.91 -21.96
C ILE A 17 -7.97 38.72 -22.56
N LEU A 18 -6.73 38.52 -22.11
CA LEU A 18 -6.05 37.24 -22.30
C LEU A 18 -7.01 36.16 -21.78
N PRO A 19 -7.30 35.13 -22.58
CA PRO A 19 -8.15 34.03 -22.13
C PRO A 19 -7.58 33.47 -20.82
N PRO A 20 -8.44 33.00 -19.90
CA PRO A 20 -7.98 32.38 -18.67
C PRO A 20 -6.99 31.28 -19.04
N THR A 21 -5.75 31.41 -18.58
CA THR A 21 -4.75 30.36 -18.74
C THR A 21 -5.33 29.08 -18.16
N ASN A 22 -5.36 28.05 -19.00
CA ASN A 22 -5.94 26.74 -18.78
C ASN A 22 -5.90 26.29 -17.31
N THR A 23 -7.04 25.79 -16.84
CA THR A 23 -7.15 25.04 -15.58
C THR A 23 -6.14 23.89 -15.58
N SER A 24 -4.99 24.12 -14.95
CA SER A 24 -3.90 23.19 -14.63
C SER A 24 -4.08 21.76 -15.17
N ASP A 25 -3.42 21.44 -16.29
CA ASP A 25 -3.31 20.10 -16.92
C ASP A 25 -2.59 19.04 -16.04
N LYS A 26 -2.47 19.29 -14.74
CA LYS A 26 -1.81 18.42 -13.76
C LYS A 26 -2.69 17.22 -13.42
N VAL A 27 -2.04 16.08 -13.23
CA VAL A 27 -2.64 14.84 -12.76
C VAL A 27 -2.92 14.94 -11.27
N THR A 28 -4.12 14.56 -10.84
CA THR A 28 -4.45 14.48 -9.42
C THR A 28 -3.91 13.17 -8.85
N LEU A 29 -3.02 13.28 -7.86
CA LEU A 29 -2.50 12.15 -7.09
C LEU A 29 -3.02 12.29 -5.65
N ALA A 30 -3.83 11.36 -5.18
CA ALA A 30 -4.32 11.34 -3.81
C ALA A 30 -3.76 10.12 -3.06
N LEU A 31 -3.25 10.35 -1.85
CA LEU A 31 -2.90 9.31 -0.89
C LEU A 31 -3.88 9.36 0.28
N TYR A 32 -4.61 8.27 0.48
CA TYR A 32 -5.38 8.01 1.68
C TYR A 32 -4.55 7.12 2.60
N TYR A 33 -4.32 7.60 3.81
CA TYR A 33 -3.41 6.98 4.75
C TYR A 33 -3.84 7.28 6.17
N GLU A 34 -3.14 6.65 7.10
CA GLU A 34 -3.27 6.89 8.53
C GLU A 34 -1.87 6.94 9.12
N THR A 35 -1.75 7.69 10.20
CA THR A 35 -0.53 7.75 10.99
C THR A 35 -0.33 6.46 11.78
N LEU A 36 0.90 6.18 12.21
CA LEU A 36 1.28 4.94 12.92
C LEU A 36 1.15 3.63 12.14
N CYS A 37 0.56 3.63 10.94
CA CYS A 37 0.69 2.52 10.00
C CYS A 37 2.13 2.50 9.43
N PRO A 38 2.93 1.45 9.68
CA PRO A 38 4.33 1.40 9.25
C PRO A 38 4.49 1.54 7.74
N TYR A 39 3.51 1.08 6.96
CA TYR A 39 3.60 1.08 5.51
C TYR A 39 3.13 2.38 4.87
N CYS A 40 2.14 3.05 5.47
CA CYS A 40 1.86 4.45 5.14
C CYS A 40 3.11 5.30 5.39
N ALA A 41 3.77 5.08 6.53
CA ALA A 41 4.98 5.80 6.87
C ALA A 41 6.13 5.52 5.90
N ASP A 42 6.34 4.25 5.53
CA ASP A 42 7.35 3.84 4.55
C ASP A 42 7.08 4.46 3.17
N PHE A 43 5.85 4.31 2.64
CA PHE A 43 5.47 4.87 1.35
C PHE A 43 5.62 6.40 1.32
N ILE A 44 5.16 7.11 2.36
CA ILE A 44 5.32 8.58 2.46
C ILE A 44 6.81 8.96 2.49
N THR A 45 7.61 8.20 3.24
CA THR A 45 9.02 8.53 3.48
C THR A 45 9.92 8.24 2.28
N ASN A 46 9.68 7.12 1.60
CA ASN A 46 10.60 6.52 0.63
C ASN A 46 10.08 6.55 -0.81
N ASP A 47 8.76 6.53 -1.02
CA ASP A 47 8.16 6.48 -2.36
C ASP A 47 7.52 7.81 -2.75
N LEU A 48 6.54 8.30 -1.99
CA LEU A 48 5.82 9.53 -2.32
C LEU A 48 6.74 10.75 -2.35
N VAL A 49 7.83 10.71 -1.59
CA VAL A 49 8.90 11.73 -1.61
C VAL A 49 9.47 11.96 -3.02
N LYS A 50 9.40 10.96 -3.92
CA LYS A 50 9.83 11.07 -5.32
C LYS A 50 9.12 12.20 -6.06
N VAL A 51 7.90 12.58 -5.65
CA VAL A 51 7.19 13.77 -6.19
C VAL A 51 8.04 15.03 -6.07
N PHE A 52 8.72 15.21 -4.93
CA PHE A 52 9.49 16.42 -4.61
C PHE A 52 11.00 16.27 -4.79
N LEU A 53 11.51 15.05 -4.95
CA LEU A 53 12.92 14.80 -5.31
C LEU A 53 13.17 14.83 -6.83
N SER A 54 12.10 14.80 -7.63
CA SER A 54 12.16 14.90 -9.08
C SER A 54 11.37 16.11 -9.56
N ASP A 55 11.27 16.30 -10.87
CA ASP A 55 10.43 17.32 -11.50
C ASP A 55 8.95 16.92 -11.61
N LEU A 56 8.54 15.78 -11.03
CA LEU A 56 7.16 15.30 -11.06
C LEU A 56 6.15 16.25 -10.39
N TYR A 57 6.56 17.02 -9.37
CA TYR A 57 5.70 18.06 -8.76
C TYR A 57 5.19 19.12 -9.75
N THR A 58 5.86 19.29 -10.89
CA THR A 58 5.44 20.23 -11.94
C THR A 58 4.14 19.78 -12.60
N ILE A 59 3.85 18.47 -12.62
CA ILE A 59 2.67 17.87 -13.27
C ILE A 59 1.68 17.22 -12.30
N VAL A 60 1.97 17.22 -11.00
CA VAL A 60 1.13 16.58 -9.98
C VAL A 60 0.41 17.62 -9.12
N ASN A 61 -0.89 17.38 -8.91
CA ASN A 61 -1.66 17.95 -7.82
C ASN A 61 -1.79 16.90 -6.71
N LEU A 62 -0.91 16.96 -5.70
CA LEU A 62 -0.85 15.98 -4.62
C LEU A 62 -1.87 16.33 -3.53
N LYS A 63 -2.67 15.34 -3.14
CA LYS A 63 -3.60 15.39 -2.02
C LYS A 63 -3.26 14.33 -0.97
N LEU A 64 -3.24 14.73 0.29
CA LEU A 64 -2.98 13.87 1.44
C LEU A 64 -4.24 13.82 2.30
N VAL A 65 -4.71 12.60 2.60
CA VAL A 65 -5.96 12.36 3.33
C VAL A 65 -5.67 11.49 4.56
N PRO A 66 -5.37 12.10 5.72
CA PRO A 66 -5.08 11.39 6.98
C PRO A 66 -6.38 10.93 7.65
N TRP A 67 -6.87 9.76 7.28
CA TRP A 67 -8.02 9.09 7.90
C TRP A 67 -7.81 7.57 7.91
N GLY A 68 -7.55 7.00 6.73
CA GLY A 68 -7.24 5.59 6.55
C GLY A 68 -8.40 4.67 6.94
N ASN A 69 -8.12 3.65 7.74
CA ASN A 69 -9.13 2.68 8.20
C ASN A 69 -9.81 3.11 9.51
N ALA A 70 -9.72 4.39 9.90
CA ALA A 70 -10.48 4.88 11.02
C ALA A 70 -11.99 4.79 10.74
N ASP A 71 -12.75 4.55 11.80
CA ASP A 71 -14.21 4.52 11.80
C ASP A 71 -14.77 5.61 12.71
N ILE A 72 -16.08 5.86 12.61
CA ILE A 72 -16.79 6.77 13.51
C ILE A 72 -17.70 5.92 14.41
N LEU A 73 -17.44 5.92 15.72
CA LEU A 73 -18.29 5.28 16.71
C LEU A 73 -19.02 6.35 17.53
N GLY A 74 -20.32 6.51 17.27
CA GLY A 74 -21.07 7.66 17.78
C GLY A 74 -20.63 8.93 17.09
N ASP A 75 -20.02 9.86 17.84
CA ASP A 75 -19.48 11.13 17.33
C ASP A 75 -17.94 11.20 17.40
N GLU A 76 -17.28 10.10 17.78
CA GLU A 76 -15.83 10.07 17.98
C GLU A 76 -15.11 9.16 16.98
N PRO A 77 -13.93 9.58 16.48
CA PRO A 77 -13.13 8.75 15.60
C PRO A 77 -12.46 7.62 16.37
N HIS A 78 -12.53 6.40 15.83
CA HIS A 78 -11.89 5.21 16.33
C HIS A 78 -10.83 4.73 15.33
N CYS A 79 -9.58 4.69 15.76
CA CYS A 79 -8.42 4.39 14.92
C CYS A 79 -7.83 3.01 15.24
N GLN A 80 -7.25 2.33 14.24
CA GLN A 80 -6.80 0.95 14.40
C GLN A 80 -5.55 0.81 15.28
N HIS A 81 -4.67 1.82 15.31
CA HIS A 81 -3.52 1.89 16.21
C HIS A 81 -3.81 2.73 17.48
N GLY A 82 -5.09 2.90 17.84
CA GLY A 82 -5.55 3.55 19.06
C GLY A 82 -5.57 5.09 19.00
N GLU A 83 -5.78 5.73 20.15
CA GLU A 83 -5.99 7.19 20.26
C GLU A 83 -4.80 8.01 19.74
N ASP A 84 -3.58 7.50 19.84
CA ASP A 84 -2.37 8.16 19.34
C ASP A 84 -2.42 8.35 17.80
N GLU A 85 -3.01 7.40 17.06
CA GLU A 85 -3.22 7.54 15.62
C GLU A 85 -4.27 8.62 15.34
N CYS A 86 -5.41 8.59 16.01
CA CYS A 86 -6.47 9.60 15.85
C CYS A 86 -5.96 11.00 16.19
N TYR A 87 -5.14 11.10 17.24
CA TYR A 87 -4.43 12.32 17.63
C TYR A 87 -3.55 12.83 16.49
N LEU A 88 -2.69 11.97 15.93
CA LEU A 88 -1.75 12.36 14.88
C LEU A 88 -2.44 12.60 13.52
N ASN A 89 -3.48 11.86 13.16
CA ASN A 89 -4.34 12.13 12.01
C ASN A 89 -4.96 13.53 12.12
N THR A 90 -5.43 13.91 13.31
CA THR A 90 -5.95 15.26 13.60
C THR A 90 -4.86 16.34 13.47
N ILE A 91 -3.66 16.08 14.01
CA ILE A 91 -2.52 17.01 13.90
C ILE A 91 -2.13 17.24 12.44
N GLN A 92 -2.03 16.18 11.64
CA GLN A 92 -1.70 16.29 10.22
C GLN A 92 -2.84 16.97 9.44
N SER A 93 -4.11 16.75 9.80
CA SER A 93 -5.24 17.50 9.26
C SER A 93 -5.11 19.01 9.51
N CYS A 94 -4.76 19.41 10.73
CA CYS A 94 -4.48 20.82 11.07
C CYS A 94 -3.33 21.40 10.25
N VAL A 95 -2.28 20.61 10.00
CA VAL A 95 -1.11 21.05 9.24
C VAL A 95 -1.45 21.27 7.77
N ILE A 96 -2.18 20.35 7.15
CA ILE A 96 -2.64 20.50 5.76
C ILE A 96 -3.50 21.76 5.61
N TYR A 97 -4.38 22.04 6.57
CA TYR A 97 -5.24 23.23 6.55
C TYR A 97 -4.45 24.55 6.67
N TYR A 98 -3.55 24.68 7.64
CA TYR A 98 -2.84 25.94 7.89
C TYR A 98 -1.65 26.19 6.95
N TRP A 99 -1.12 25.15 6.32
CA TRP A 99 -0.03 25.23 5.35
C TRP A 99 -0.51 24.64 4.01
N PRO A 100 -1.32 25.38 3.23
CA PRO A 100 -1.87 24.87 1.97
C PRO A 100 -0.81 24.67 0.87
N ASP A 101 0.42 25.17 1.06
CA ASP A 101 1.57 24.79 0.24
C ASP A 101 1.87 23.30 0.46
N VAL A 102 1.66 22.52 -0.61
CA VAL A 102 1.74 21.06 -0.56
C VAL A 102 3.11 20.54 -0.13
N LYS A 103 4.17 21.22 -0.53
CA LYS A 103 5.52 20.83 -0.14
C LYS A 103 5.74 21.07 1.36
N LYS A 104 5.28 22.21 1.88
CA LYS A 104 5.44 22.55 3.32
C LYS A 104 4.73 21.56 4.23
N HIS A 105 3.46 21.23 3.95
CA HIS A 105 2.77 20.25 4.79
C HIS A 105 3.28 18.83 4.56
N PHE A 106 3.70 18.48 3.34
CA PHE A 106 4.32 17.18 3.08
C PHE A 106 5.63 17.01 3.85
N ASP A 107 6.50 18.04 3.89
CA ASP A 107 7.75 17.99 4.65
C ASP A 107 7.49 17.72 6.15
N PHE A 108 6.42 18.28 6.72
CA PHE A 108 5.98 17.99 8.09
C PHE A 108 5.49 16.56 8.26
N ILE A 109 4.58 16.12 7.40
CA ILE A 109 3.99 14.78 7.45
C ILE A 109 5.09 13.72 7.33
N ARG A 110 5.98 13.85 6.34
CA ARG A 110 7.14 12.98 6.16
C ARG A 110 8.07 12.99 7.38
N CYS A 111 8.30 14.15 8.00
CA CYS A 111 9.09 14.20 9.23
C CYS A 111 8.43 13.39 10.37
N THR A 112 7.11 13.52 10.56
CA THR A 112 6.40 12.78 11.60
C THR A 112 6.34 11.29 11.31
N GLU A 113 6.14 10.88 10.06
CA GLU A 113 6.13 9.47 9.66
C GLU A 113 7.52 8.81 9.75
N GLN A 114 8.58 9.56 9.45
CA GLN A 114 9.94 9.10 9.72
C GLN A 114 10.17 8.83 11.20
N GLN A 115 9.58 9.63 12.09
CA GLN A 115 9.73 9.43 13.53
C GLN A 115 8.84 8.30 14.06
N SER A 116 7.65 8.10 13.49
CA SER A 116 6.74 7.00 13.87
C SER A 116 7.38 5.63 13.61
N SER A 117 8.27 5.54 12.60
CA SER A 117 8.97 4.31 12.21
C SER A 117 10.36 4.10 12.85
N LYS A 118 10.88 5.07 13.62
CA LYS A 118 12.20 4.97 14.25
C LYS A 118 12.20 4.00 15.43
N LYS A 119 13.31 3.27 15.61
CA LYS A 119 13.59 2.46 16.81
C LYS A 119 14.68 3.12 17.66
N PRO A 120 14.49 3.30 18.98
CA PRO A 120 13.28 3.00 19.74
C PRO A 120 12.12 3.95 19.39
N LEU A 121 10.89 3.46 19.53
CA LEU A 121 9.68 4.24 19.23
C LEU A 121 9.58 5.46 20.15
N VAL A 122 9.22 6.60 19.57
CA VAL A 122 8.94 7.82 20.33
C VAL A 122 7.64 7.63 21.11
N LYS A 123 7.74 7.48 22.44
CA LYS A 123 6.57 7.26 23.30
C LYS A 123 5.63 8.46 23.37
N ASN A 124 6.16 9.68 23.27
CA ASN A 124 5.37 10.90 23.36
C ASN A 124 5.09 11.46 21.97
N ARG A 125 3.87 11.23 21.46
CA ARG A 125 3.44 11.71 20.12
C ARG A 125 3.42 13.22 20.02
N ALA A 126 3.14 13.93 21.11
CA ALA A 126 3.18 15.38 21.13
C ALA A 126 4.62 15.90 20.94
N ALA A 127 5.61 15.27 21.57
CA ALA A 127 7.01 15.61 21.37
C ALA A 127 7.45 15.35 19.91
N MET A 128 6.96 14.26 19.31
CA MET A 128 7.27 13.85 17.94
C MET A 128 6.93 14.96 16.93
N TRP A 129 5.67 15.41 16.90
CA TRP A 129 5.26 16.44 15.94
C TRP A 129 5.78 17.83 16.30
N LYS A 130 6.01 18.13 17.59
CA LYS A 130 6.64 19.40 18.01
C LYS A 130 8.07 19.52 17.51
N GLN A 131 8.86 18.45 17.56
CA GLN A 131 10.21 18.43 17.00
C GLN A 131 10.20 18.68 15.49
N CYS A 132 9.26 18.08 14.76
CA CYS A 132 9.09 18.36 13.32
C CYS A 132 8.65 19.79 13.05
N SER A 133 7.75 20.32 13.88
CA SER A 133 7.32 21.72 13.81
C SER A 133 8.50 22.68 13.99
N GLU A 134 9.33 22.45 15.00
CA GLU A 134 10.53 23.25 15.27
C GLU A 134 11.53 23.17 14.11
N LYS A 135 11.86 21.95 13.67
CA LYS A 135 12.79 21.71 12.55
C LYS A 135 12.37 22.43 11.27
N LEU A 136 11.07 22.57 11.02
CA LEU A 136 10.52 23.18 9.81
C LEU A 136 10.11 24.65 9.99
N GLY A 137 10.34 25.25 11.16
CA GLY A 137 9.93 26.62 11.45
C GLY A 137 8.41 26.82 11.44
N MET A 138 7.64 25.77 11.71
CA MET A 138 6.18 25.80 11.76
C MET A 138 5.71 26.14 13.18
N SER A 139 4.65 26.93 13.28
CA SER A 139 4.10 27.35 14.57
C SER A 139 3.38 26.20 15.28
N ALA A 140 4.07 25.58 16.24
CA ALA A 140 3.48 24.56 17.11
C ALA A 140 2.25 25.08 17.87
N HIS A 141 2.22 26.38 18.19
CA HIS A 141 1.06 27.04 18.80
C HIS A 141 -0.18 26.98 17.89
N ARG A 142 -0.04 27.24 16.58
CA ARG A 142 -1.17 27.15 15.63
C ARG A 142 -1.71 25.72 15.53
N ILE A 143 -0.81 24.73 15.44
CA ILE A 143 -1.18 23.32 15.38
C ILE A 143 -1.92 22.93 16.66
N ASN A 144 -1.36 23.25 17.83
CA ASN A 144 -1.96 22.93 19.12
C ASN A 144 -3.33 23.61 19.28
N LYS A 145 -3.46 24.88 18.87
CA LYS A 145 -4.75 25.60 18.92
C LYS A 145 -5.81 24.96 18.02
N CYS A 146 -5.45 24.47 16.84
CA CYS A 146 -6.40 23.74 15.98
C CYS A 146 -6.85 22.44 16.62
N TYR A 147 -5.94 21.69 17.23
CA TYR A 147 -6.29 20.48 17.97
C TYR A 147 -7.20 20.77 19.16
N THR A 148 -6.78 21.65 20.09
CA THR A 148 -7.49 21.88 21.36
C THR A 148 -8.80 22.66 21.22
N SER A 149 -9.02 23.38 20.11
CA SER A 149 -10.30 24.05 19.83
C SER A 149 -11.38 23.12 19.27
N GLY A 150 -11.04 21.85 18.99
CA GLY A 150 -11.92 20.92 18.27
C GLY A 150 -12.03 21.21 16.76
N TYR A 151 -11.34 22.23 16.25
CA TYR A 151 -11.31 22.50 14.81
C TYR A 151 -10.62 21.38 14.03
N GLY A 152 -9.57 20.80 14.60
CA GLY A 152 -8.89 19.62 14.04
C GLY A 152 -9.83 18.45 13.84
N LEU A 153 -10.72 18.17 14.80
CA LEU A 153 -11.71 17.09 14.67
C LEU A 153 -12.66 17.35 13.50
N LYS A 154 -13.10 18.60 13.30
CA LYS A 154 -13.93 18.97 12.14
C LYS A 154 -13.22 18.71 10.81
N LEU A 155 -11.92 19.02 10.72
CA LEU A 155 -11.12 18.72 9.53
C LEU A 155 -10.96 17.21 9.33
N LEU A 156 -10.70 16.46 10.41
CA LEU A 156 -10.58 15.01 10.35
C LEU A 156 -11.86 14.34 9.84
N LEU A 157 -13.03 14.78 10.32
CA LEU A 157 -14.34 14.29 9.85
C LEU A 157 -14.63 14.66 8.38
N GLN A 158 -14.06 15.75 7.87
CA GLN A 158 -14.12 16.03 6.42
C GLN A 158 -13.36 14.98 5.62
N TYR A 159 -12.20 14.54 6.11
CA TYR A 159 -11.44 13.45 5.50
C TYR A 159 -12.13 12.09 5.66
N ALA A 160 -12.86 11.84 6.75
CA ALA A 160 -13.72 10.68 6.88
C ALA A 160 -14.78 10.63 5.77
N ASN A 161 -15.50 11.74 5.57
CA ASN A 161 -16.52 11.87 4.52
C ASN A 161 -15.92 11.76 3.11
N GLU A 162 -14.71 12.27 2.91
CA GLU A 162 -14.01 12.11 1.63
C GLU A 162 -13.62 10.66 1.37
N THR A 163 -13.02 9.99 2.37
CA THR A 163 -12.59 8.59 2.26
C THR A 163 -13.79 7.66 2.03
N ALA A 164 -14.94 7.91 2.67
CA ALA A 164 -16.17 7.17 2.48
C ALA A 164 -16.75 7.27 1.04
N LYS A 165 -16.36 8.29 0.28
CA LYS A 165 -16.81 8.48 -1.12
C LYS A 165 -15.96 7.73 -2.13
N LEU A 166 -14.85 7.10 -1.72
CA LEU A 166 -14.01 6.30 -2.60
C LEU A 166 -14.83 5.23 -3.34
N LYS A 167 -14.57 5.10 -4.64
CA LYS A 167 -15.16 4.08 -5.51
C LYS A 167 -14.06 3.38 -6.31
N PRO A 168 -13.85 2.07 -6.12
CA PRO A 168 -14.34 1.26 -4.99
C PRO A 168 -13.89 1.82 -3.63
N PRO A 169 -14.58 1.46 -2.52
CA PRO A 169 -14.06 1.70 -1.18
C PRO A 169 -12.63 1.16 -1.06
N HIS A 170 -11.79 1.84 -0.29
CA HIS A 170 -10.45 1.33 0.01
C HIS A 170 -10.55 0.03 0.83
N GLU A 171 -9.58 -0.86 0.63
CA GLU A 171 -9.56 -2.19 1.25
C GLU A 171 -8.40 -2.34 2.25
N TYR A 172 -7.47 -1.38 2.20
CA TYR A 172 -6.28 -1.27 3.03
C TYR A 172 -5.70 0.14 2.85
N VAL A 173 -4.64 0.43 3.60
CA VAL A 173 -3.82 1.64 3.45
C VAL A 173 -2.33 1.26 3.37
N PRO A 174 -1.49 2.04 2.66
CA PRO A 174 -1.81 3.25 1.90
C PRO A 174 -2.68 2.95 0.68
N TRP A 175 -3.66 3.83 0.40
CA TRP A 175 -4.52 3.73 -0.76
C TRP A 175 -4.24 4.91 -1.71
N VAL A 176 -3.63 4.60 -2.86
CA VAL A 176 -3.18 5.61 -3.82
C VAL A 176 -4.12 5.67 -5.01
N VAL A 177 -4.51 6.88 -5.38
CA VAL A 177 -5.46 7.17 -6.45
C VAL A 177 -4.84 8.18 -7.42
N VAL A 178 -4.84 7.85 -8.71
CA VAL A 178 -4.41 8.74 -9.80
C VAL A 178 -5.63 9.05 -10.68
N ASP A 179 -6.02 10.32 -10.78
CA ASP A 179 -7.22 10.77 -11.52
C ASP A 179 -8.47 9.88 -11.28
N ASN A 180 -8.80 9.69 -10.00
CA ASN A 180 -9.89 8.83 -9.51
C ASN A 180 -9.74 7.32 -9.79
N GLN A 181 -8.60 6.86 -10.31
CA GLN A 181 -8.29 5.45 -10.49
C GLN A 181 -7.41 4.93 -9.33
N PRO A 182 -7.91 4.02 -8.48
CA PRO A 182 -7.09 3.43 -7.44
C PRO A 182 -6.08 2.45 -8.04
N LEU A 183 -4.82 2.56 -7.62
CA LEU A 183 -3.72 1.74 -8.14
C LEU A 183 -3.68 0.32 -7.54
N LYS A 184 -4.42 0.09 -6.45
CA LYS A 184 -4.45 -1.17 -5.71
C LYS A 184 -3.02 -1.67 -5.41
N ASP A 185 -2.69 -2.90 -5.78
CA ASP A 185 -1.43 -3.53 -5.41
C ASP A 185 -0.21 -2.89 -6.09
N ASP A 186 -0.43 -2.09 -7.14
CA ASP A 186 0.60 -1.42 -7.92
C ASP A 186 0.88 0.02 -7.44
N PHE A 187 0.45 0.37 -6.22
CA PHE A 187 0.53 1.72 -5.68
C PHE A 187 1.96 2.28 -5.59
N GLU A 188 2.96 1.43 -5.39
CA GLU A 188 4.39 1.81 -5.37
C GLU A 188 4.86 2.36 -6.73
N ASN A 189 4.20 1.95 -7.81
CA ASN A 189 4.49 2.39 -9.17
C ASN A 189 3.72 3.66 -9.59
N PHE A 190 3.19 4.44 -8.64
CA PHE A 190 2.36 5.62 -8.92
C PHE A 190 2.97 6.62 -9.93
N VAL A 191 4.30 6.78 -9.96
CA VAL A 191 4.97 7.69 -10.90
C VAL A 191 4.67 7.27 -12.36
N LYS A 192 4.64 5.95 -12.65
CA LYS A 192 4.28 5.43 -13.98
C LYS A 192 2.86 5.89 -14.36
N TYR A 193 1.90 5.67 -13.46
CA TYR A 193 0.50 6.03 -13.69
C TYR A 193 0.30 7.55 -13.85
N VAL A 194 1.02 8.36 -13.07
CA VAL A 194 1.01 9.82 -13.23
C VAL A 194 1.52 10.20 -14.62
N CYS A 195 2.63 9.61 -15.07
CA CYS A 195 3.22 9.90 -16.37
C CYS A 195 2.40 9.42 -17.57
N GLU A 196 1.64 8.35 -17.40
CA GLU A 196 0.67 7.84 -18.38
C GLU A 196 -0.61 8.71 -18.41
N ALA A 197 -1.09 9.18 -17.26
CA ALA A 197 -2.27 10.03 -17.15
C ALA A 197 -2.02 11.47 -17.62
N TYR A 198 -0.79 11.97 -17.52
CA TYR A 198 -0.46 13.35 -17.88
C TYR A 198 -0.54 13.59 -19.40
N LYS A 199 -1.35 14.59 -19.78
CA LYS A 199 -1.67 14.91 -21.19
C LYS A 199 -0.90 16.12 -21.75
N GLY A 200 -0.07 16.77 -20.94
CA GLY A 200 0.71 17.92 -21.40
C GLY A 200 1.90 17.50 -22.27
N ASP A 201 2.27 18.35 -23.23
CA ASP A 201 3.29 18.06 -24.25
C ASP A 201 4.69 17.85 -23.65
N HIS A 202 5.02 18.60 -22.61
CA HIS A 202 6.34 18.55 -21.96
C HIS A 202 6.32 17.57 -20.79
N LYS A 203 6.74 16.32 -21.03
CA LYS A 203 6.86 15.31 -19.97
C LYS A 203 8.10 15.54 -19.10
N PRO A 204 7.95 15.54 -17.77
CA PRO A 204 9.07 15.59 -16.81
C PRO A 204 10.09 14.48 -17.05
N GLU A 205 11.34 14.71 -16.63
CA GLU A 205 12.42 13.72 -16.70
C GLU A 205 12.08 12.47 -15.88
N ALA A 206 11.38 12.64 -14.75
CA ALA A 206 10.84 11.53 -13.96
C ALA A 206 10.03 10.51 -14.78
N CYS A 207 9.36 10.95 -15.85
CA CYS A 207 8.59 10.08 -16.75
C CYS A 207 9.45 9.34 -17.78
N LYS A 208 10.66 9.83 -18.08
CA LYS A 208 11.55 9.22 -19.08
C LYS A 208 12.37 8.07 -18.49
N THR A 209 12.81 8.20 -17.24
CA THR A 209 13.60 7.17 -16.55
C THR A 209 12.85 5.83 -16.43
N GLN A 210 11.52 5.85 -16.48
CA GLN A 210 10.66 4.67 -16.35
C GLN A 210 10.49 3.89 -17.66
N ALA A 211 10.65 4.54 -18.81
CA ALA A 211 10.69 3.82 -20.09
C ALA A 211 11.97 2.96 -20.23
N ALA A 212 13.06 3.37 -19.58
CA ALA A 212 14.35 2.67 -19.62
C ALA A 212 14.40 1.42 -18.71
N SER A 213 13.59 1.36 -17.65
CA SER A 213 13.52 0.17 -16.77
C SER A 213 12.67 -0.96 -17.36
N VAL A 214 11.75 -0.67 -18.30
CA VAL A 214 10.95 -1.68 -19.02
C VAL A 214 11.73 -2.27 -20.20
N SER A 215 12.63 -1.51 -20.85
CA SER A 215 13.40 -1.98 -22.01
C SER A 215 14.64 -2.82 -21.65
N SER A 216 14.98 -3.00 -20.37
CA SER A 216 16.21 -3.71 -19.95
C SER A 216 15.99 -5.11 -19.36
N THR A 217 14.76 -5.63 -19.32
CA THR A 217 14.48 -6.97 -18.78
C THR A 217 13.91 -7.97 -19.78
N HIS A 218 13.71 -7.61 -21.05
CA HIS A 218 13.17 -8.54 -22.07
C HIS A 218 14.11 -8.93 -23.22
N ASP A 219 15.36 -8.46 -23.27
CA ASP A 219 16.20 -8.65 -24.48
C ASP A 219 17.63 -9.17 -24.26
N LYS A 220 17.88 -9.94 -23.19
CA LYS A 220 19.14 -10.69 -23.06
C LYS A 220 18.95 -12.07 -22.46
N MET A 221 18.33 -12.99 -23.20
CA MET A 221 18.65 -14.43 -23.14
C MET A 221 18.01 -15.20 -24.31
N ALA A 222 18.35 -14.79 -25.53
CA ALA A 222 18.12 -15.61 -26.72
C ALA A 222 19.38 -15.57 -27.59
N ASN A 223 20.37 -16.38 -27.21
CA ASN A 223 21.35 -17.06 -28.07
C ASN A 223 22.65 -17.29 -27.30
N ARG A 224 22.86 -18.55 -26.92
CA ARG A 224 24.15 -19.23 -27.02
C ARG A 224 23.89 -20.74 -26.97
N ILE A 225 23.67 -21.30 -28.16
CA ILE A 225 23.94 -22.71 -28.44
C ILE A 225 25.36 -22.74 -28.99
N HIS A 226 26.25 -23.56 -28.41
CA HIS A 226 27.33 -24.28 -29.11
C HIS A 226 28.02 -25.31 -28.17
N PRO A 227 28.75 -26.31 -28.71
CA PRO A 227 28.47 -27.74 -28.47
C PRO A 227 29.65 -28.56 -27.90
N GLY A 228 29.37 -29.70 -27.26
CA GLY A 228 30.33 -30.82 -27.01
C GLY A 228 31.55 -30.49 -26.12
N CYS A 229 32.22 -31.39 -25.40
CA CYS A 229 32.25 -32.85 -25.34
C CYS A 229 32.69 -33.29 -23.93
N TYR A 230 32.38 -34.53 -23.58
CA TYR A 230 32.84 -35.22 -22.37
C TYR A 230 34.36 -35.45 -22.34
N ALA A 231 34.94 -35.44 -21.15
CA ALA A 231 36.15 -36.20 -20.84
C ALA A 231 35.91 -36.96 -19.52
N ASN A 232 35.89 -38.30 -19.63
CA ASN A 232 35.97 -39.22 -18.51
C ASN A 232 37.33 -39.04 -17.80
N ASN A 233 37.31 -38.98 -16.47
CA ASN A 233 38.41 -39.46 -15.65
C ASN A 233 37.82 -40.23 -14.48
N ASN A 234 38.06 -41.55 -14.48
CA ASN A 234 37.83 -42.42 -13.35
C ASN A 234 38.73 -41.98 -12.19
N VAL A 235 38.11 -41.48 -11.12
CA VAL A 235 38.67 -41.56 -9.77
C VAL A 235 37.65 -42.28 -8.91
N THR A 236 37.95 -43.54 -8.62
CA THR A 236 37.30 -44.32 -7.57
C THR A 236 37.53 -43.64 -6.23
N LYS A 237 36.47 -43.08 -5.61
CA LYS A 237 36.38 -43.03 -4.14
C LYS A 237 34.93 -42.94 -3.69
N ALA A 238 34.64 -43.73 -2.67
CA ALA A 238 33.35 -44.08 -2.10
C ALA A 238 32.37 -42.90 -1.92
N GLN A 239 31.09 -43.23 -2.11
CA GLN A 239 29.95 -42.46 -1.65
C GLN A 239 30.16 -41.96 -0.21
N SER A 240 30.05 -40.67 -0.02
CA SER A 240 29.27 -40.13 1.08
C SER A 240 28.21 -39.21 0.47
N HIS A 241 26.97 -39.70 0.42
CA HIS A 241 25.80 -38.85 0.15
C HIS A 241 25.60 -37.91 1.35
N ILE A 242 26.45 -36.90 1.48
CA ILE A 242 26.14 -35.75 2.32
C ILE A 242 25.16 -34.93 1.49
N LYS A 243 23.84 -35.19 1.63
CA LYS A 243 22.83 -34.25 1.14
C LYS A 243 23.19 -32.90 1.76
N PRO A 244 23.51 -31.86 0.96
CA PRO A 244 23.85 -30.57 1.51
C PRO A 244 22.70 -30.13 2.39
N LYS A 245 23.01 -29.69 3.62
CA LYS A 245 22.02 -29.31 4.61
C LYS A 245 21.29 -28.08 4.10
N LYS A 246 20.09 -28.27 3.55
CA LYS A 246 19.25 -27.18 3.03
C LYS A 246 18.83 -26.24 4.16
N VAL A 247 18.81 -24.95 3.87
CA VAL A 247 18.33 -23.91 4.80
C VAL A 247 16.81 -23.97 4.89
N HIS A 248 16.25 -24.03 6.10
CA HIS A 248 14.81 -23.98 6.27
C HIS A 248 14.31 -22.54 6.14
N LEU A 249 13.49 -22.27 5.12
CA LEU A 249 12.82 -21.00 4.91
C LEU A 249 11.31 -21.20 5.08
N SER A 250 10.72 -20.61 6.12
CA SER A 250 9.27 -20.63 6.33
C SER A 250 8.68 -19.24 6.11
N LEU A 251 7.68 -19.13 5.24
CA LEU A 251 6.89 -17.91 5.05
C LEU A 251 5.51 -18.10 5.67
N TYR A 252 5.19 -17.26 6.65
CA TYR A 252 3.86 -17.14 7.24
C TYR A 252 3.21 -15.89 6.64
N TYR A 253 2.01 -16.04 6.09
CA TYR A 253 1.39 -14.97 5.31
C TYR A 253 -0.13 -15.06 5.33
N GLU A 254 -0.76 -14.00 4.84
CA GLU A 254 -2.22 -13.84 4.73
C GLU A 254 -2.58 -13.58 3.27
N SER A 255 -3.61 -14.25 2.79
CA SER A 255 -3.92 -14.25 1.36
C SER A 255 -4.42 -12.89 0.85
N LEU A 256 -5.03 -12.07 1.71
CA LEU A 256 -5.49 -10.71 1.38
C LEU A 256 -4.61 -9.59 1.92
N CYS A 257 -3.50 -9.91 2.61
CA CYS A 257 -2.56 -8.88 3.04
C CYS A 257 -1.75 -8.37 1.84
N PRO A 258 -1.77 -7.05 1.53
CA PRO A 258 -1.08 -6.50 0.37
C PRO A 258 0.44 -6.74 0.41
N TYR A 259 1.06 -6.76 1.59
CA TYR A 259 2.50 -7.03 1.73
C TYR A 259 2.85 -8.49 1.53
N CYS A 260 2.02 -9.39 2.06
CA CYS A 260 2.17 -10.82 1.81
C CYS A 260 2.09 -11.09 0.31
N ARG A 261 1.09 -10.49 -0.37
CA ARG A 261 0.91 -10.59 -1.81
C ARG A 261 2.11 -10.01 -2.56
N SER A 262 2.50 -8.75 -2.28
CA SER A 262 3.64 -8.09 -2.91
C SER A 262 4.95 -8.86 -2.69
N PHE A 263 5.25 -9.29 -1.46
CA PHE A 263 6.43 -10.11 -1.18
C PHE A 263 6.42 -11.42 -1.96
N ILE A 264 5.28 -12.10 -2.01
CA ILE A 264 5.16 -13.37 -2.73
C ILE A 264 5.40 -13.16 -4.22
N VAL A 265 4.72 -12.20 -4.86
CA VAL A 265 4.80 -11.97 -6.31
C VAL A 265 6.12 -11.34 -6.75
N SER A 266 6.71 -10.47 -5.92
CA SER A 266 7.88 -9.68 -6.30
C SER A 266 9.20 -10.25 -5.79
N GLN A 267 9.20 -10.91 -4.63
CA GLN A 267 10.43 -11.42 -4.00
C GLN A 267 10.47 -12.95 -4.00
N LEU A 268 9.44 -13.62 -3.48
CA LEU A 268 9.44 -15.08 -3.37
C LEU A 268 9.48 -15.77 -4.74
N VAL A 269 8.83 -15.21 -5.77
CA VAL A 269 8.90 -15.73 -7.15
C VAL A 269 10.35 -15.93 -7.64
N LYS A 270 11.30 -15.07 -7.20
CA LYS A 270 12.72 -15.18 -7.58
C LYS A 270 13.37 -16.47 -7.08
N VAL A 271 12.87 -17.06 -5.98
CA VAL A 271 13.34 -18.36 -5.48
C VAL A 271 13.12 -19.46 -6.51
N PHE A 272 12.00 -19.41 -7.25
CA PHE A 272 11.65 -20.42 -8.26
C PHE A 272 12.36 -20.22 -9.60
N ASN A 273 12.89 -19.01 -9.84
CA ASN A 273 13.60 -18.65 -11.07
C ASN A 273 15.14 -18.72 -10.90
N THR A 274 15.62 -19.23 -9.77
CA THR A 274 17.05 -19.35 -9.44
C THR A 274 17.34 -20.72 -8.84
N ASP A 275 18.62 -21.06 -8.66
CA ASP A 275 19.04 -22.31 -8.00
C ASP A 275 18.80 -22.32 -6.48
N LEU A 276 18.12 -21.31 -5.92
CA LEU A 276 17.85 -21.21 -4.48
C LEU A 276 17.04 -22.40 -3.96
N LEU A 277 16.11 -22.96 -4.75
CA LEU A 277 15.38 -24.18 -4.38
C LEU A 277 16.28 -25.39 -4.12
N ASN A 278 17.49 -25.43 -4.71
CA ASN A 278 18.44 -26.51 -4.49
C ASN A 278 19.07 -26.44 -3.09
N ILE A 279 19.03 -25.28 -2.44
CA ILE A 279 19.69 -25.06 -1.14
C ILE A 279 18.70 -24.70 -0.03
N ILE A 280 17.41 -24.55 -0.30
CA ILE A 280 16.40 -24.27 0.73
C ILE A 280 15.31 -25.35 0.83
N ASN A 281 14.76 -25.49 2.03
CA ASN A 281 13.50 -26.16 2.32
C ASN A 281 12.44 -25.07 2.54
N LEU A 282 11.67 -24.75 1.49
CA LEU A 282 10.62 -23.74 1.56
C LEU A 282 9.34 -24.32 2.17
N ARG A 283 8.81 -23.67 3.21
CA ARG A 283 7.52 -23.98 3.84
C ARG A 283 6.63 -22.75 3.78
N LEU A 284 5.41 -22.92 3.24
CA LEU A 284 4.42 -21.85 3.14
C LEU A 284 3.31 -22.10 4.16
N VAL A 285 2.90 -21.05 4.88
CA VAL A 285 1.89 -21.13 5.94
C VAL A 285 0.88 -19.98 5.79
N PRO A 286 -0.23 -20.21 5.07
CA PRO A 286 -1.31 -19.23 4.89
C PRO A 286 -2.20 -19.19 6.13
N TRP A 287 -1.72 -18.54 7.19
CA TRP A 287 -2.42 -18.37 8.45
C TRP A 287 -2.26 -16.95 8.97
N GLY A 288 -1.01 -16.43 8.94
CA GLY A 288 -0.70 -15.07 9.35
C GLY A 288 -1.22 -14.74 10.75
N ASN A 289 -2.03 -13.69 10.84
CA ASN A 289 -2.67 -13.23 12.08
C ASN A 289 -4.05 -13.82 12.36
N ALA A 290 -4.46 -14.90 11.67
CA ALA A 290 -5.73 -15.55 11.95
C ALA A 290 -5.78 -16.08 13.39
N GLN A 291 -6.94 -15.93 14.04
CA GLN A 291 -7.18 -16.38 15.41
C GLN A 291 -8.20 -17.51 15.43
N TYR A 292 -7.97 -18.49 16.32
CA TYR A 292 -8.87 -19.60 16.54
C TYR A 292 -9.60 -19.44 17.88
N VAL A 293 -10.93 -19.34 17.82
CA VAL A 293 -11.78 -19.13 19.00
C VAL A 293 -12.48 -20.43 19.40
N LYS A 294 -12.23 -20.87 20.65
CA LYS A 294 -12.92 -22.03 21.29
C LYS A 294 -14.08 -21.53 22.17
N PRO A 295 -15.20 -22.26 22.31
CA PRO A 295 -15.46 -23.62 21.81
C PRO A 295 -16.04 -23.69 20.37
N ASN A 296 -16.39 -22.56 19.77
CA ASN A 296 -17.16 -22.49 18.52
C ASN A 296 -16.40 -22.91 17.24
N LYS A 297 -15.12 -23.34 17.36
CA LYS A 297 -14.25 -23.70 16.24
C LYS A 297 -14.22 -22.64 15.13
N THR A 298 -14.23 -21.38 15.52
CA THR A 298 -14.32 -20.25 14.59
C THR A 298 -12.93 -19.70 14.31
N ILE A 299 -12.63 -19.50 13.02
CA ILE A 299 -11.43 -18.78 12.56
C ILE A 299 -11.83 -17.34 12.28
N ILE A 300 -11.09 -16.40 12.85
CA ILE A 300 -11.22 -14.96 12.63
C ILE A 300 -9.96 -14.50 11.90
N CYS A 301 -10.12 -13.92 10.71
CA CYS A 301 -9.02 -13.37 9.92
C CYS A 301 -9.09 -11.84 9.90
N GLN A 302 -7.95 -11.17 9.75
CA GLN A 302 -7.86 -9.73 9.91
C GLN A 302 -8.55 -8.95 8.77
N HIS A 303 -8.60 -9.50 7.55
CA HIS A 303 -9.33 -8.93 6.41
C HIS A 303 -10.66 -9.66 6.14
N GLY A 304 -11.24 -10.28 7.18
CA GLY A 304 -12.55 -10.91 7.12
C GLY A 304 -12.59 -12.27 6.42
N GLU A 305 -13.80 -12.70 6.06
CA GLU A 305 -14.07 -14.08 5.62
C GLU A 305 -13.35 -14.48 4.33
N ASP A 306 -13.28 -13.59 3.34
CA ASP A 306 -12.62 -13.90 2.06
C ASP A 306 -11.11 -14.20 2.30
N GLU A 307 -10.48 -13.61 3.31
CA GLU A 307 -9.12 -13.97 3.70
C GLU A 307 -9.07 -15.39 4.28
N CYS A 308 -9.96 -15.73 5.22
CA CYS A 308 -10.02 -17.08 5.78
C CYS A 308 -10.29 -18.15 4.72
N TYR A 309 -11.19 -17.85 3.78
CA TYR A 309 -11.47 -18.71 2.64
C TYR A 309 -10.22 -18.91 1.78
N LEU A 310 -9.55 -17.82 1.37
CA LEU A 310 -8.34 -17.91 0.55
C LEU A 310 -7.17 -18.58 1.28
N ASN A 311 -6.99 -18.30 2.58
CA ASN A 311 -6.00 -18.97 3.43
C ASN A 311 -6.24 -20.49 3.41
N THR A 312 -7.50 -20.91 3.45
CA THR A 312 -7.87 -22.33 3.34
C THR A 312 -7.55 -22.90 1.96
N ILE A 313 -7.91 -22.21 0.87
CA ILE A 313 -7.57 -22.65 -0.49
C ILE A 313 -6.05 -22.81 -0.66
N HIS A 314 -5.27 -21.85 -0.14
CA HIS A 314 -3.82 -21.91 -0.17
C HIS A 314 -3.29 -23.10 0.65
N ALA A 315 -3.85 -23.38 1.83
CA ALA A 315 -3.48 -24.55 2.64
C ALA A 315 -3.79 -25.87 1.92
N CYS A 316 -4.94 -25.96 1.24
CA CYS A 316 -5.29 -27.10 0.40
C CYS A 316 -4.30 -27.29 -0.74
N ALA A 317 -3.95 -26.22 -1.46
CA ALA A 317 -2.97 -26.28 -2.55
C ALA A 317 -1.60 -26.76 -2.05
N ILE A 318 -1.13 -26.28 -0.90
CA ILE A 318 0.12 -26.71 -0.27
C ILE A 318 0.08 -28.20 0.10
N SER A 319 -1.07 -28.70 0.57
CA SER A 319 -1.25 -30.10 0.96
C SER A 319 -1.31 -31.05 -0.26
N ILE A 320 -1.94 -30.62 -1.35
CA ILE A 320 -2.15 -31.45 -2.55
C ILE A 320 -0.88 -31.56 -3.40
N TRP A 321 -0.08 -30.49 -3.48
CA TRP A 321 1.13 -30.44 -4.32
C TRP A 321 2.42 -30.42 -3.47
N PRO A 322 3.04 -31.59 -3.23
CA PRO A 322 4.27 -31.68 -2.43
C PRO A 322 5.53 -31.14 -3.14
N ASP A 323 5.47 -30.88 -4.45
CA ASP A 323 6.54 -30.17 -5.18
C ASP A 323 6.37 -28.65 -5.02
N PRO A 324 7.30 -27.91 -4.38
CA PRO A 324 7.21 -26.47 -4.14
C PRO A 324 7.16 -25.63 -5.43
N ALA A 325 7.55 -26.17 -6.59
CA ALA A 325 7.48 -25.43 -7.86
C ALA A 325 6.04 -25.17 -8.36
N PHE A 326 5.07 -25.98 -7.95
CA PHE A 326 3.67 -25.87 -8.39
C PHE A 326 2.82 -24.89 -7.54
N PRO A 327 2.95 -24.85 -6.20
CA PRO A 327 2.28 -23.88 -5.34
C PRO A 327 2.57 -22.43 -5.70
N SER A 328 3.74 -22.09 -6.26
CA SER A 328 4.08 -20.70 -6.62
C SER A 328 3.23 -20.13 -7.76
N ARG A 329 2.87 -20.97 -8.75
CA ARG A 329 1.96 -20.60 -9.86
C ARG A 329 0.52 -20.47 -9.41
N ILE A 330 0.10 -21.27 -8.44
CA ILE A 330 -1.25 -21.22 -7.87
C ILE A 330 -1.38 -20.05 -6.89
N ILE A 331 -0.41 -19.84 -6.01
CA ILE A 331 -0.42 -18.73 -5.05
C ILE A 331 -0.30 -17.38 -5.77
N SER A 332 0.52 -17.26 -6.82
CA SER A 332 0.54 -16.03 -7.64
C SER A 332 -0.81 -15.79 -8.32
N THR A 333 -1.45 -16.83 -8.86
CA THR A 333 -2.77 -16.71 -9.53
C THR A 333 -3.92 -16.44 -8.54
N LEU A 334 -3.89 -17.03 -7.34
CA LEU A 334 -4.91 -16.84 -6.29
C LEU A 334 -4.75 -15.51 -5.55
N THR A 335 -3.52 -14.97 -5.46
CA THR A 335 -3.32 -13.59 -4.99
C THR A 335 -3.80 -12.54 -5.99
N VAL A 336 -4.13 -12.89 -7.25
CA VAL A 336 -4.70 -11.98 -8.27
C VAL A 336 -6.22 -12.18 -8.42
N TRP A 337 -6.83 -13.10 -7.66
CA TRP A 337 -8.20 -13.61 -7.85
C TRP A 337 -9.32 -12.58 -7.74
N LYS A 338 -9.07 -11.41 -7.12
CA LYS A 338 -10.08 -10.33 -7.05
C LYS A 338 -10.35 -9.64 -8.40
N GLN A 339 -9.57 -9.92 -9.45
CA GLN A 339 -9.77 -9.36 -10.79
C GLN A 339 -10.69 -10.17 -11.71
N CYS A 340 -11.08 -11.41 -11.37
CA CYS A 340 -11.88 -12.28 -12.27
C CYS A 340 -13.32 -12.56 -11.81
N GLY A 341 -13.77 -12.01 -10.68
CA GLY A 341 -15.05 -12.37 -10.07
C GLY A 341 -14.99 -13.78 -9.44
N LYS A 342 -15.79 -14.02 -8.37
CA LYS A 342 -15.89 -15.36 -7.77
C LYS A 342 -16.32 -16.34 -8.87
N PRO A 343 -15.53 -17.36 -9.25
CA PRO A 343 -16.12 -18.49 -9.97
C PRO A 343 -17.18 -19.10 -9.05
N ALA A 344 -18.25 -19.61 -9.65
CA ALA A 344 -19.28 -20.39 -8.96
C ALA A 344 -18.70 -21.75 -8.51
N LEU A 345 -17.72 -21.72 -7.62
CA LEU A 345 -17.29 -22.88 -6.86
C LEU A 345 -18.28 -22.99 -5.69
N PRO A 346 -18.95 -24.14 -5.51
CA PRO A 346 -19.82 -24.34 -4.37
C PRO A 346 -19.00 -24.22 -3.09
N ASP A 347 -19.58 -23.58 -2.06
CA ASP A 347 -18.98 -23.52 -0.74
C ASP A 347 -18.62 -24.95 -0.29
N PRO A 348 -17.40 -25.18 0.20
CA PRO A 348 -17.02 -26.46 0.77
C PRO A 348 -18.06 -26.92 1.82
N VAL A 349 -18.48 -28.19 1.74
CA VAL A 349 -19.58 -28.80 2.51
C VAL A 349 -19.46 -28.63 4.04
N TRP A 350 -18.27 -28.27 4.54
CA TRP A 350 -17.97 -28.09 5.96
C TRP A 350 -18.15 -26.65 6.49
N ILE A 351 -18.55 -25.68 5.64
CA ILE A 351 -18.88 -24.31 6.06
C ILE A 351 -20.34 -24.27 6.51
N ARG A 352 -20.58 -24.18 7.83
CA ARG A 352 -21.95 -24.22 8.37
C ARG A 352 -22.58 -22.85 8.66
N ASN A 353 -21.78 -21.79 8.83
CA ASN A 353 -22.26 -20.43 9.08
C ASN A 353 -21.14 -19.41 8.83
N SER A 354 -21.37 -18.51 7.89
CA SER A 354 -20.53 -17.37 7.56
C SER A 354 -21.12 -16.06 8.08
N SER A 355 -20.27 -15.18 8.60
CA SER A 355 -20.61 -13.80 8.94
C SER A 355 -19.45 -12.90 8.52
N ARG A 356 -19.65 -11.58 8.44
CA ARG A 356 -18.68 -10.62 7.86
C ARG A 356 -17.24 -10.72 8.41
N THR A 357 -17.03 -11.30 9.59
CA THR A 357 -15.73 -11.34 10.27
C THR A 357 -15.24 -12.75 10.61
N ALA A 358 -16.01 -13.81 10.32
CA ALA A 358 -15.74 -15.12 10.91
C ALA A 358 -16.22 -16.30 10.05
N MET A 359 -15.40 -17.35 10.01
CA MET A 359 -15.69 -18.62 9.33
C MET A 359 -15.70 -19.76 10.37
N THR A 360 -16.76 -20.57 10.40
CA THR A 360 -16.86 -21.74 11.30
C THR A 360 -16.48 -23.01 10.55
N VAL A 361 -15.55 -23.79 11.10
CA VAL A 361 -14.98 -24.98 10.44
C VAL A 361 -15.33 -26.26 11.22
N ASP A 362 -15.93 -27.23 10.56
CA ASP A 362 -16.11 -28.57 11.14
C ASP A 362 -14.83 -29.40 10.95
N MET A 363 -13.93 -29.35 11.94
CA MET A 363 -12.74 -30.22 11.96
C MET A 363 -13.15 -31.62 12.40
N GLU A 364 -13.27 -32.56 11.45
CA GLU A 364 -13.11 -33.99 11.76
C GLU A 364 -11.62 -34.24 12.04
N GLU A 365 -11.31 -34.73 13.24
CA GLU A 365 -9.96 -35.21 13.57
C GLU A 365 -9.64 -36.38 12.63
N ARG A 366 -8.75 -36.18 11.65
CA ARG A 366 -8.03 -37.32 11.07
C ARG A 366 -7.19 -37.92 12.19
N GLN A 367 -7.65 -39.03 12.76
CA GLN A 367 -6.79 -39.91 13.52
C GLN A 367 -5.61 -40.25 12.62
N ALA A 368 -4.41 -39.81 13.02
CA ALA A 368 -3.18 -40.27 12.42
C ALA A 368 -3.09 -41.78 12.69
N SER A 369 -3.34 -42.60 11.68
CA SER A 369 -3.04 -44.02 11.78
C SER A 369 -1.53 -44.16 11.84
N SER A 370 -1.01 -44.38 13.04
CA SER A 370 0.33 -44.92 13.25
C SER A 370 0.34 -46.35 12.73
N THR A 371 1.02 -46.57 11.60
CA THR A 371 1.63 -47.85 11.24
C THR A 371 2.94 -47.58 10.54
#